data_AF-A0A353VUE6-F1
#
_entry.id   AF-A0A353VUE6-F1
#
_cell.length_a   1.000
_cell.length_b   1.000
_cell.length_c   1.000
_cell.angle_alpha   90.00
_cell.angle_beta   90.00
_cell.angle_gamma   90.00
#
_symmetry.space_group_name_H-M   'P 1'
#
loop_
_entity.id
_entity.type
_entity.pdbx_description
1 polymer ?
#
loop_
_entity_poly.entity_id
_entity_poly.type
_entity_poly.pdbx_seq_one_letter_code
_entity_poly.pdbx_strand_id
1 'polypeptide(L)'
;MIHMRSFTPFEKRNMEYLVNHNVKFTQVQITSTGLKKSILDATTPMRTYFKENNVHDYELQSKGQEHKVTIPTHILTSFGSIATQTSFYRPETKDGDPRLWIYRLKETTEADDIHVIIAMNPNDLYVINITKVDIVKCCETSIENPIRDLVHTLSDSADQVSEELLALLMEYQNQWIDTDLNADTAIGRQVEALLGIDMNDSPLPDYKGIELKSFRSQRPSIRKNLFCKVPDWDISHLKSGAEIVDKYGYLSGGIKSYRNTLRCGAPNTQNLRLNMNYPDNLLEIEEDEIRENDQFKKVADVAVWRLQTLHHCLLTKHHETFWIEVDTRMGESGQEQFMFNKIEHTRNPIVFQFDILLEQSMITVDLLLGRPKVDSITGKPKKGGDAVSFKIKKNAAGLLFPDSVTYKF
;
A
#
# COMPACT_ATOMS: atom_id res chain seq x y z
N MET A 1 -13.90 4.57 -20.39
CA MET A 1 -13.35 5.00 -19.10
C MET A 1 -12.92 6.45 -19.26
N ILE A 2 -13.40 7.37 -18.41
CA ILE A 2 -12.83 8.71 -18.36
C ILE A 2 -11.51 8.55 -17.60
N HIS A 3 -10.41 8.48 -18.34
CA HIS A 3 -9.09 8.55 -17.72
C HIS A 3 -8.91 9.97 -17.20
N MET A 4 -8.62 10.08 -15.91
CA MET A 4 -8.24 11.37 -15.32
C MET A 4 -7.00 11.88 -16.04
N ARG A 5 -6.95 13.18 -16.36
CA ARG A 5 -5.74 13.74 -16.98
C ARG A 5 -4.56 13.67 -16.02
N SER A 6 -3.34 13.71 -16.55
CA SER A 6 -2.13 13.85 -15.73
C SER A 6 -2.18 15.13 -14.91
N PHE A 7 -1.68 15.05 -13.68
CA PHE A 7 -1.52 16.20 -12.80
C PHE A 7 -0.47 17.17 -13.33
N THR A 8 -0.71 18.46 -13.15
CA THR A 8 0.32 19.49 -13.26
C THR A 8 1.29 19.39 -12.08
N PRO A 9 2.51 19.96 -12.18
CA PRO A 9 3.44 20.02 -11.05
C PRO A 9 2.85 20.68 -9.79
N PHE A 10 1.98 21.68 -9.99
CA PHE A 10 1.29 22.37 -8.90
C PHE A 10 0.31 21.45 -8.17
N GLU A 11 -0.56 20.75 -8.91
CA GLU A 11 -1.51 19.79 -8.34
C GLU A 11 -0.78 18.64 -7.64
N LYS A 12 0.32 18.15 -8.23
CA LYS A 12 1.14 17.10 -7.65
C LYS A 12 1.73 17.52 -6.31
N ARG A 13 2.24 18.76 -6.20
CA ARG A 13 2.78 19.32 -4.95
C ARG A 13 1.71 19.36 -3.84
N ASN A 14 0.49 19.80 -4.16
CA ASN A 14 -0.62 19.81 -3.19
C ASN A 14 -0.97 18.42 -2.69
N MET A 15 -1.00 17.46 -3.60
CA MET A 15 -1.30 16.06 -3.29
C MET A 15 -0.21 15.43 -2.42
N GLU A 16 1.06 15.60 -2.80
CA GLU A 16 2.21 15.16 -2.01
C GLU A 16 2.17 15.75 -0.59
N TYR A 17 1.78 17.01 -0.44
CA TYR A 17 1.63 17.64 0.88
C TYR A 17 0.55 16.99 1.74
N LEU A 18 -0.67 16.79 1.22
CA LEU A 18 -1.76 16.14 1.95
C LEU A 18 -1.37 14.72 2.37
N VAL A 19 -0.77 13.97 1.45
CA VAL A 19 -0.27 12.62 1.68
C VAL A 19 0.76 12.63 2.82
N ASN A 20 1.77 13.49 2.77
CA ASN A 20 2.81 13.58 3.78
C ASN A 20 2.31 13.99 5.18
N HIS A 21 1.13 14.62 5.27
CA HIS A 21 0.44 14.95 6.52
C HIS A 21 -0.63 13.92 6.89
N ASN A 22 -0.55 12.69 6.36
CA ASN A 22 -1.48 11.58 6.63
C ASN A 22 -2.96 11.93 6.36
N VAL A 23 -3.24 12.89 5.48
CA VAL A 23 -4.60 13.25 5.12
C VAL A 23 -5.10 12.27 4.05
N LYS A 24 -6.02 11.39 4.44
CA LYS A 24 -6.69 10.48 3.50
C LYS A 24 -7.73 11.23 2.68
N PHE A 25 -7.72 11.07 1.36
CA PHE A 25 -8.71 11.68 0.47
C PHE A 25 -9.06 10.77 -0.72
N THR A 26 -10.16 11.08 -1.38
CA THR A 26 -10.43 10.67 -2.76
C THR A 26 -10.45 11.88 -3.69
N GLN A 27 -10.46 11.68 -5.01
CA GLN A 27 -10.28 12.78 -5.97
C GLN A 27 -11.21 12.67 -7.17
N VAL A 28 -11.62 13.82 -7.71
CA VAL A 28 -12.49 13.91 -8.88
C VAL A 28 -12.02 15.00 -9.85
N GLN A 29 -11.90 14.66 -11.14
CA GLN A 29 -11.77 15.65 -12.21
C GLN A 29 -13.16 16.03 -12.71
N ILE A 30 -13.43 17.33 -12.77
CA ILE A 30 -14.75 17.85 -13.10
C ILE A 30 -14.86 18.05 -14.61
N THR A 31 -15.53 17.12 -15.29
CA THR A 31 -15.77 17.25 -16.75
C THR A 31 -16.77 18.36 -17.05
N SER A 32 -16.74 18.94 -18.26
CA SER A 32 -17.71 19.96 -18.66
C SER A 32 -19.17 19.49 -18.54
N THR A 33 -19.43 18.21 -18.80
CA THR A 33 -20.76 17.60 -18.64
C THR A 33 -21.12 17.43 -17.17
N GLY A 34 -20.18 16.96 -16.35
CA GLY A 34 -20.36 16.82 -14.91
C GLY A 34 -20.66 18.16 -14.25
N LEU A 35 -19.93 19.22 -14.64
CA LEU A 35 -20.16 20.58 -14.20
C LEU A 35 -21.55 21.09 -14.63
N LYS A 36 -21.94 20.91 -15.90
CA LYS A 36 -23.26 21.35 -16.39
C LYS A 36 -24.41 20.67 -15.65
N LYS A 37 -24.30 19.36 -15.39
CA LYS A 37 -25.34 18.57 -14.73
C LYS A 37 -25.25 18.57 -13.19
N SER A 38 -24.18 19.12 -12.62
CA SER A 38 -23.83 19.02 -11.20
C SER A 38 -23.71 17.58 -10.67
N ILE A 39 -23.57 16.60 -11.56
CA ILE A 39 -23.63 15.19 -11.19
C ILE A 39 -22.36 14.49 -11.62
N LEU A 40 -21.78 13.74 -10.69
CA LEU A 40 -20.50 13.08 -10.85
C LEU A 40 -20.71 11.58 -10.67
N ASP A 41 -20.02 10.79 -11.50
CA ASP A 41 -20.00 9.34 -11.30
C ASP A 41 -19.11 9.02 -10.10
N ALA A 42 -19.60 8.20 -9.18
CA ALA A 42 -18.81 7.76 -8.04
C ALA A 42 -17.92 6.59 -8.51
N THR A 43 -16.68 6.92 -8.86
CA THR A 43 -15.69 5.96 -9.36
C THR A 43 -15.38 4.90 -8.30
N THR A 44 -14.85 3.75 -8.71
CA THR A 44 -14.51 2.66 -7.77
C THR A 44 -13.64 3.14 -6.59
N PRO A 45 -12.55 3.91 -6.80
CA PRO A 45 -11.74 4.43 -5.69
C PRO A 45 -12.52 5.32 -4.72
N MET A 46 -13.46 6.14 -5.21
CA MET A 46 -14.32 6.95 -4.33
C MET A 46 -15.22 6.09 -3.47
N ARG A 47 -15.87 5.08 -4.07
CA ARG A 47 -16.78 4.19 -3.33
C ARG A 47 -16.04 3.42 -2.24
N THR A 48 -14.85 2.92 -2.56
CA THR A 48 -13.96 2.28 -1.58
C THR A 48 -13.61 3.25 -0.46
N TYR A 49 -13.15 4.46 -0.80
CA TYR A 49 -12.81 5.50 0.19
C TYR A 49 -13.98 5.83 1.12
N PHE A 50 -15.18 6.06 0.58
CA PHE A 50 -16.36 6.39 1.39
C PHE A 50 -16.80 5.22 2.29
N LYS A 51 -16.69 3.98 1.81
CA LYS A 51 -16.99 2.78 2.60
C LYS A 51 -15.98 2.60 3.74
N GLU A 52 -14.68 2.72 3.45
CA GLU A 52 -13.61 2.58 4.44
C GLU A 52 -13.65 3.67 5.52
N ASN A 53 -14.09 4.89 5.18
CA ASN A 53 -14.27 5.98 6.14
C ASN A 53 -15.67 6.03 6.76
N ASN A 54 -16.48 4.98 6.57
CA ASN A 54 -17.86 4.85 7.08
C ASN A 54 -18.81 5.99 6.67
N VAL A 55 -18.50 6.72 5.59
CA VAL A 55 -19.33 7.81 5.06
C VAL A 55 -20.55 7.25 4.34
N HIS A 56 -20.36 6.29 3.44
CA HIS A 56 -21.44 5.71 2.65
C HIS A 56 -21.05 4.39 1.98
N ASP A 57 -21.93 3.39 2.07
CA ASP A 57 -21.82 2.13 1.33
C ASP A 57 -22.90 2.04 0.23
N TYR A 58 -22.47 2.18 -1.01
CA TYR A 58 -23.35 2.07 -2.18
C TYR A 58 -23.90 0.65 -2.41
N GLU A 59 -23.25 -0.39 -1.89
CA GLU A 59 -23.72 -1.77 -2.02
C GLU A 59 -25.00 -2.00 -1.21
N LEU A 60 -25.13 -1.30 -0.08
CA LEU A 60 -26.32 -1.32 0.79
C LEU A 60 -27.40 -0.33 0.34
N GLN A 61 -27.07 0.60 -0.55
CA GLN A 61 -28.00 1.63 -1.02
C GLN A 61 -28.99 1.09 -2.06
N SER A 62 -30.28 1.32 -1.81
CA SER A 62 -31.37 1.06 -2.76
C SER A 62 -31.33 2.02 -3.96
N LYS A 63 -31.89 1.60 -5.10
CA LYS A 63 -31.96 2.42 -6.33
C LYS A 63 -33.13 3.40 -6.28
N GLY A 64 -32.98 4.60 -6.85
CA GLY A 64 -34.02 5.62 -6.94
C GLY A 64 -33.65 6.92 -6.23
N GLN A 65 -34.31 8.03 -6.60
CA GLN A 65 -34.07 9.34 -5.97
C GLN A 65 -34.52 9.36 -4.50
N GLU A 66 -35.53 8.58 -4.13
CA GLU A 66 -36.08 8.50 -2.77
C GLU A 66 -35.09 7.88 -1.77
N HIS A 67 -34.09 7.14 -2.25
CA HIS A 67 -33.07 6.49 -1.42
C HIS A 67 -31.75 7.27 -1.37
N LYS A 68 -31.80 8.55 -1.72
CA LYS A 68 -30.65 9.46 -1.68
C LYS A 68 -30.21 9.68 -0.23
N VAL A 69 -28.91 9.48 0.02
CA VAL A 69 -28.26 9.81 1.28
C VAL A 69 -27.57 11.15 1.11
N THR A 70 -27.64 12.02 2.11
CA THR A 70 -27.04 13.37 2.04
C THR A 70 -26.14 13.58 3.24
N ILE A 71 -24.92 14.04 2.99
CA ILE A 71 -23.90 14.31 4.00
C ILE A 71 -23.55 15.80 3.94
N PRO A 72 -23.50 16.51 5.09
CA PRO A 72 -22.92 17.85 5.19
C PRO A 72 -21.57 17.96 4.47
N THR A 73 -21.34 19.07 3.76
CA THR A 73 -20.11 19.25 2.99
C THR A 73 -19.64 20.70 3.04
N HIS A 74 -18.33 20.89 3.12
CA HIS A 74 -17.68 22.19 3.16
C HIS A 74 -16.72 22.32 1.96
N ILE A 75 -17.00 23.26 1.04
CA ILE A 75 -16.04 23.58 -0.02
C ILE A 75 -15.06 24.61 0.55
N LEU A 76 -13.80 24.22 0.70
CA LEU A 76 -12.77 25.07 1.28
C LEU A 76 -12.04 25.85 0.20
N THR A 77 -11.79 27.12 0.51
CA THR A 77 -10.99 28.06 -0.29
C THR A 77 -9.89 28.64 0.60
N SER A 78 -8.89 29.30 0.01
CA SER A 78 -7.84 29.98 0.78
C SER A 78 -8.35 31.07 1.74
N PHE A 79 -9.60 31.52 1.60
CA PHE A 79 -10.16 32.64 2.35
C PHE A 79 -11.40 32.28 3.19
N GLY A 80 -11.87 31.04 3.14
CA GLY A 80 -13.09 30.65 3.85
C GLY A 80 -13.66 29.30 3.43
N SER A 81 -14.80 28.97 4.02
CA SER A 81 -15.53 27.72 3.83
C SER A 81 -16.95 28.00 3.33
N ILE A 82 -17.36 27.30 2.27
CA ILE A 82 -18.72 27.37 1.71
C ILE A 82 -19.48 26.14 2.19
N ALA A 83 -20.38 26.32 3.15
CA ALA A 83 -21.26 25.26 3.63
C ALA A 83 -22.25 24.84 2.53
N THR A 84 -22.35 23.52 2.35
CA THR A 84 -23.16 22.86 1.33
C THR A 84 -23.43 21.41 1.77
N GLN A 85 -23.83 20.54 0.84
CA GLN A 85 -24.04 19.12 1.09
C GLN A 85 -23.61 18.30 -0.12
N THR A 86 -23.34 17.01 0.10
CA THR A 86 -23.11 16.03 -0.96
C THR A 86 -24.18 14.96 -0.89
N SER A 87 -24.88 14.73 -2.00
CA SER A 87 -25.83 13.64 -2.09
C SER A 87 -25.28 12.44 -2.84
N PHE A 88 -25.43 11.26 -2.25
CA PHE A 88 -25.05 9.95 -2.76
C PHE A 88 -26.32 9.23 -3.23
N TYR A 89 -26.36 8.73 -4.46
CA TYR A 89 -27.52 7.97 -4.94
C TYR A 89 -27.20 6.97 -6.04
N ARG A 90 -28.06 5.96 -6.18
CA ARG A 90 -28.05 5.01 -7.29
C ARG A 90 -29.28 5.24 -8.19
N PRO A 91 -29.13 5.48 -9.49
CA PRO A 91 -30.25 5.64 -10.42
C PRO A 91 -31.05 4.33 -10.58
N GLU A 92 -32.30 4.40 -11.03
CA GLU A 92 -33.03 3.20 -11.46
C GLU A 92 -32.50 2.66 -12.79
N THR A 93 -32.18 3.58 -13.71
CA THR A 93 -31.62 3.29 -15.04
C THR A 93 -30.10 3.05 -14.97
N LYS A 94 -29.51 2.42 -16.00
CA LYS A 94 -28.06 2.15 -16.11
C LYS A 94 -27.54 1.27 -14.96
N ASP A 95 -28.26 0.18 -14.69
CA ASP A 95 -27.96 -0.82 -13.65
C ASP A 95 -27.76 -0.31 -12.21
N GLY A 96 -28.03 0.97 -11.96
CA GLY A 96 -27.81 1.58 -10.65
C GLY A 96 -26.39 2.05 -10.42
N ASP A 97 -25.67 2.47 -11.47
CA ASP A 97 -24.34 3.07 -11.36
C ASP A 97 -24.28 4.20 -10.32
N PRO A 98 -23.52 4.03 -9.23
CA PRO A 98 -23.39 5.02 -8.16
C PRO A 98 -22.99 6.43 -8.62
N ARG A 99 -23.65 7.44 -8.07
CA ARG A 99 -23.37 8.85 -8.34
C ARG A 99 -23.33 9.67 -7.07
N LEU A 100 -22.57 10.75 -7.15
CA LEU A 100 -22.53 11.79 -6.13
C LEU A 100 -22.80 13.17 -6.74
N TRP A 101 -23.35 14.06 -5.94
CA TRP A 101 -23.57 15.46 -6.30
C TRP A 101 -23.17 16.34 -5.13
N ILE A 102 -22.06 17.06 -5.29
CA ILE A 102 -21.61 18.13 -4.38
C ILE A 102 -22.35 19.41 -4.76
N TYR A 103 -23.26 19.86 -3.89
CA TYR A 103 -24.05 21.07 -4.13
C TYR A 103 -23.12 22.29 -4.15
N ARG A 104 -23.49 23.32 -4.91
CA ARG A 104 -22.74 24.59 -5.03
C ARG A 104 -21.32 24.48 -5.61
N LEU A 105 -20.86 23.29 -6.02
CA LEU A 105 -19.52 23.10 -6.59
C LEU A 105 -19.21 24.04 -7.77
N LYS A 106 -20.22 24.36 -8.61
CA LYS A 106 -20.04 25.26 -9.77
C LYS A 106 -19.64 26.69 -9.41
N GLU A 107 -19.86 27.13 -8.18
CA GLU A 107 -19.54 28.50 -7.75
C GLU A 107 -18.03 28.75 -7.74
N THR A 108 -17.23 27.70 -7.57
CA THR A 108 -15.76 27.78 -7.44
C THR A 108 -15.01 26.90 -8.45
N THR A 109 -15.73 26.28 -9.39
CA THR A 109 -15.19 25.21 -10.24
C THR A 109 -15.38 25.49 -11.72
N GLU A 110 -14.32 25.24 -12.48
CA GLU A 110 -14.34 25.20 -13.94
C GLU A 110 -14.24 23.76 -14.45
N ALA A 111 -14.54 23.58 -15.73
CA ALA A 111 -14.31 22.28 -16.35
C ALA A 111 -12.80 22.00 -16.38
N ASP A 112 -12.42 20.75 -16.14
CA ASP A 112 -11.04 20.26 -16.03
C ASP A 112 -10.33 20.52 -14.69
N ASP A 113 -10.98 21.22 -13.75
CA ASP A 113 -10.49 21.33 -12.38
C ASP A 113 -10.53 19.97 -11.67
N ILE A 114 -9.53 19.71 -10.82
CA ILE A 114 -9.45 18.53 -9.98
C ILE A 114 -9.70 18.93 -8.52
N HIS A 115 -10.52 18.13 -7.85
CA HIS A 115 -10.86 18.31 -6.45
C HIS A 115 -10.45 17.09 -5.65
N VAL A 116 -9.97 17.31 -4.44
CA VAL A 116 -9.90 16.28 -3.40
C VAL A 116 -11.14 16.38 -2.52
N ILE A 117 -11.61 15.23 -2.05
CA ILE A 117 -12.71 15.06 -1.11
C ILE A 117 -12.15 14.33 0.11
N ILE A 118 -12.22 14.98 1.26
CA ILE A 118 -11.69 14.51 2.53
C ILE A 118 -12.87 14.27 3.47
N ALA A 119 -12.96 13.07 4.04
CA ALA A 119 -13.87 12.76 5.13
C ALA A 119 -13.11 12.96 6.45
N MET A 120 -13.50 13.97 7.23
CA MET A 120 -12.91 14.16 8.57
C MET A 120 -13.50 13.17 9.57
N ASN A 121 -14.79 12.87 9.39
CA ASN A 121 -15.55 11.89 10.14
C ASN A 121 -16.66 11.34 9.22
N PRO A 122 -17.41 10.30 9.64
CA PRO A 122 -18.49 9.71 8.82
C PRO A 122 -19.58 10.68 8.35
N ASN A 123 -19.77 11.81 9.04
CA ASN A 123 -20.86 12.75 8.84
C ASN A 123 -20.45 14.07 8.16
N ASP A 124 -19.17 14.31 7.89
CA ASP A 124 -18.69 15.58 7.31
C ASP A 124 -17.67 15.36 6.19
N LEU A 125 -17.90 16.05 5.07
CA LEU A 125 -17.00 16.06 3.93
C LEU A 125 -16.42 17.44 3.69
N TYR A 126 -15.17 17.48 3.26
CA TYR A 126 -14.45 18.70 2.90
C TYR A 126 -13.93 18.56 1.48
N VAL A 127 -14.10 19.59 0.67
CA VAL A 127 -13.77 19.59 -0.75
C VAL A 127 -12.80 20.73 -1.04
N ILE A 128 -11.64 20.41 -1.62
CA ILE A 128 -10.62 21.40 -1.97
C ILE A 128 -10.31 21.28 -3.46
N ASN A 129 -10.35 22.41 -4.18
CA ASN A 129 -9.94 22.48 -5.58
C ASN A 129 -8.41 22.57 -5.67
N ILE A 130 -7.74 21.44 -5.91
CA ILE A 130 -6.26 21.37 -5.95
C ILE A 130 -5.66 22.00 -7.21
N THR A 131 -6.48 22.31 -8.21
CA THR A 131 -6.05 23.05 -9.41
C THR A 131 -5.90 24.54 -9.11
N LYS A 132 -6.67 25.08 -8.15
CA LYS A 132 -6.73 26.54 -7.86
C LYS A 132 -6.13 26.94 -6.52
N VAL A 133 -6.18 26.06 -5.53
CA VAL A 133 -5.77 26.36 -4.15
C VAL A 133 -4.36 25.85 -3.90
N ASP A 134 -3.46 26.70 -3.40
CA ASP A 134 -2.13 26.31 -2.93
C ASP A 134 -2.23 25.84 -1.48
N ILE A 135 -2.41 24.52 -1.28
CA ILE A 135 -2.60 23.90 0.04
C ILE A 135 -1.34 24.11 0.88
N VAL A 136 -0.17 23.94 0.28
CA VAL A 136 1.12 24.11 0.98
C VAL A 136 1.22 25.51 1.58
N LYS A 137 0.93 26.53 0.77
CA LYS A 137 0.93 27.92 1.25
C LYS A 137 -0.14 28.19 2.31
N CYS A 138 -1.32 27.56 2.21
CA CYS A 138 -2.37 27.68 3.23
C CYS A 138 -1.90 27.10 4.56
N CYS A 139 -1.17 25.98 4.56
CA CYS A 139 -0.73 25.34 5.80
C CYS A 139 0.57 25.96 6.39
N GLU A 140 1.48 26.46 5.56
CA GLU A 140 2.74 27.05 6.02
C GLU A 140 2.63 28.53 6.45
N THR A 141 1.53 29.21 6.14
CA THR A 141 1.32 30.59 6.57
C THR A 141 0.96 30.69 8.06
N SER A 142 1.37 31.79 8.70
CA SER A 142 0.94 32.11 10.07
C SER A 142 -0.53 32.52 10.19
N ILE A 143 -1.21 32.78 9.06
CA ILE A 143 -2.63 33.18 9.03
C ILE A 143 -3.52 31.94 9.14
N GLU A 144 -4.40 31.91 10.14
CA GLU A 144 -5.42 30.87 10.29
C GLU A 144 -6.36 30.83 9.07
N ASN A 145 -6.64 29.62 8.60
CA ASN A 145 -7.54 29.39 7.49
C ASN A 145 -8.07 27.94 7.56
N PRO A 146 -9.26 27.67 7.01
CA PRO A 146 -9.94 26.39 7.23
C PRO A 146 -9.21 25.19 6.61
N ILE A 147 -8.34 25.40 5.63
CA ILE A 147 -7.55 24.31 5.03
C ILE A 147 -6.44 23.89 5.98
N ARG A 148 -5.74 24.87 6.54
CA ARG A 148 -4.73 24.63 7.58
C ARG A 148 -5.33 23.91 8.78
N ASP A 149 -6.49 24.37 9.27
CA ASP A 149 -7.15 23.77 10.43
C ASP A 149 -7.54 22.31 10.15
N LEU A 150 -8.12 22.02 8.98
CA LEU A 150 -8.49 20.67 8.59
C LEU A 150 -7.26 19.75 8.49
N VAL A 151 -6.21 20.20 7.79
CA VAL A 151 -5.01 19.38 7.56
C VAL A 151 -4.28 19.11 8.87
N HIS A 152 -4.09 20.12 9.73
CA HIS A 152 -3.46 19.89 11.04
C HIS A 152 -4.32 19.01 11.93
N THR A 153 -5.63 19.24 12.02
CA THR A 153 -6.50 18.38 12.85
C THR A 153 -6.41 16.91 12.46
N LEU A 154 -6.38 16.63 11.15
CA LEU A 154 -6.23 15.26 10.64
C LEU A 154 -4.82 14.71 10.83
N SER A 155 -3.79 15.52 10.59
CA SER A 155 -2.39 15.14 10.80
C SER A 155 -2.13 14.82 12.27
N ASP A 156 -2.52 15.71 13.18
CA ASP A 156 -2.34 15.57 14.63
C ASP A 156 -3.03 14.30 15.14
N SER A 157 -4.25 14.02 14.66
CA SER A 157 -4.95 12.79 15.01
C SER A 157 -4.25 11.53 14.50
N ALA A 158 -3.66 11.58 13.30
CA ALA A 158 -2.91 10.45 12.75
C ALA A 158 -1.56 10.27 13.48
N ASP A 159 -0.89 11.37 13.79
CA ASP A 159 0.36 11.40 14.53
C ASP A 159 0.16 10.86 15.95
N GLN A 160 -0.97 11.13 16.60
CA GLN A 160 -1.31 10.58 17.92
C GLN A 160 -1.26 9.03 17.96
N VAL A 161 -1.68 8.35 16.89
CA VAL A 161 -1.60 6.88 16.81
C VAL A 161 -0.15 6.41 16.73
N SER A 162 0.68 7.10 15.94
CA SER A 162 2.11 6.78 15.82
C SER A 162 2.88 7.10 17.10
N GLU A 163 2.52 8.17 17.80
CA GLU A 163 3.07 8.55 19.10
C GLU A 163 2.66 7.57 20.21
N GLU A 164 1.40 7.14 20.23
CA GLU A 164 0.91 6.08 21.12
C GLU A 164 1.72 4.79 20.92
N LEU A 165 1.85 4.33 19.67
CA LEU A 165 2.62 3.13 19.34
C LEU A 165 4.08 3.26 19.76
N LEU A 166 4.70 4.42 19.48
CA LEU A 166 6.08 4.69 19.89
C LEU A 166 6.22 4.67 21.41
N ALA A 167 5.29 5.28 22.14
CA ALA A 167 5.30 5.29 23.61
C ALA A 167 5.21 3.87 24.18
N LEU A 168 4.30 3.04 23.67
CA LEU A 168 4.15 1.63 24.07
C LEU A 168 5.45 0.83 23.85
N LEU A 169 6.11 1.00 22.70
CA LEU A 169 7.37 0.33 22.42
C LEU A 169 8.50 0.85 23.33
N MET A 170 8.54 2.16 23.59
CA MET A 170 9.53 2.81 24.46
C MET A 170 9.46 2.37 25.92
N GLU A 171 8.35 1.78 26.39
CA GLU A 171 8.30 1.17 27.72
C GLU A 171 9.33 0.04 27.89
N TYR A 172 9.76 -0.58 26.79
CA TYR A 172 10.75 -1.66 26.74
C TYR A 172 12.17 -1.18 26.45
N GLN A 173 12.42 0.14 26.52
CA GLN A 173 13.73 0.71 26.25
C GLN A 173 14.81 0.11 27.18
N ASN A 174 15.96 -0.25 26.62
CA ASN A 174 17.08 -0.89 27.33
C ASN A 174 16.76 -2.25 27.99
N GLN A 175 15.68 -2.93 27.57
CA GLN A 175 15.30 -4.25 28.09
C GLN A 175 15.60 -5.37 27.09
N TRP A 176 16.07 -6.50 27.61
CA TRP A 176 16.20 -7.74 26.84
C TRP A 176 14.94 -8.58 27.01
N ILE A 177 14.27 -8.86 25.89
CA ILE A 177 12.99 -9.56 25.82
C ILE A 177 13.22 -10.96 25.27
N ASP A 178 12.70 -11.97 25.96
CA ASP A 178 12.75 -13.36 25.52
C ASP A 178 11.85 -13.57 24.30
N THR A 179 12.30 -14.41 23.36
CA THR A 179 11.44 -14.93 22.30
C THR A 179 10.99 -16.34 22.65
N ASP A 180 9.71 -16.62 22.42
CA ASP A 180 9.12 -17.94 22.69
C ASP A 180 9.44 -18.99 21.60
N LEU A 181 10.20 -18.61 20.57
CA LEU A 181 10.40 -19.41 19.36
C LEU A 181 11.82 -19.22 18.79
N ASN A 182 12.49 -20.32 18.47
CA ASN A 182 13.73 -20.28 17.68
C ASN A 182 13.40 -20.33 16.17
N ALA A 183 12.98 -19.20 15.58
CA ALA A 183 12.73 -19.08 14.14
C ALA A 183 12.96 -17.67 13.61
N ASP A 184 13.09 -17.52 12.28
CA ASP A 184 13.26 -16.20 11.64
C ASP A 184 12.09 -15.25 11.96
N THR A 185 10.88 -15.78 12.18
CA THR A 185 9.65 -15.02 12.50
C THR A 185 9.47 -14.69 13.98
N ALA A 186 10.35 -15.15 14.86
CA ALA A 186 10.15 -15.07 16.31
C ALA A 186 10.03 -13.62 16.83
N ILE A 187 10.96 -12.75 16.43
CA ILE A 187 10.99 -11.35 16.85
C ILE A 187 9.74 -10.60 16.39
N GLY A 188 9.31 -10.79 15.13
CA GLY A 188 8.10 -10.14 14.62
C GLY A 188 6.88 -10.51 15.45
N ARG A 189 6.70 -11.82 15.72
CA ARG A 189 5.62 -12.33 16.57
C ARG A 189 5.70 -11.80 18.00
N GLN A 190 6.89 -11.71 18.57
CA GLN A 190 7.03 -11.20 19.93
C GLN A 190 6.68 -9.72 20.01
N VAL A 191 7.11 -8.90 19.03
CA VAL A 191 6.74 -7.47 18.96
C VAL A 191 5.23 -7.29 18.84
N GLU A 192 4.56 -8.08 17.99
CA GLU A 192 3.09 -8.11 17.89
C GLU A 192 2.44 -8.50 19.22
N ALA A 193 2.96 -9.52 19.90
CA ALA A 193 2.45 -9.98 21.18
C ALA A 193 2.59 -8.94 22.31
N LEU A 194 3.69 -8.18 22.35
CA LEU A 194 3.88 -7.07 23.31
C LEU A 194 2.84 -5.96 23.13
N LEU A 195 2.28 -5.81 21.93
CA LEU A 195 1.23 -4.86 21.59
C LEU A 195 -0.18 -5.47 21.69
N GLY A 196 -0.30 -6.74 22.11
CA GLY A 196 -1.57 -7.45 22.19
C GLY A 196 -2.19 -7.79 20.83
N ILE A 197 -1.39 -7.89 19.77
CA ILE A 197 -1.84 -8.22 18.42
C ILE A 197 -1.78 -9.74 18.21
N ASP A 198 -2.92 -10.34 17.88
CA ASP A 198 -2.99 -11.77 17.55
C ASP A 198 -2.50 -12.05 16.12
N MET A 199 -1.81 -13.18 15.95
CA MET A 199 -1.32 -13.63 14.65
C MET A 199 -2.49 -13.86 13.67
N ASN A 200 -2.42 -13.20 12.52
CA ASN A 200 -3.45 -13.26 11.49
C ASN A 200 -2.83 -13.22 10.08
N ASP A 201 -3.65 -13.45 9.05
CA ASP A 201 -3.27 -13.39 7.63
C ASP A 201 -3.86 -12.17 6.92
N SER A 202 -4.22 -11.12 7.68
CA SER A 202 -4.82 -9.90 7.15
C SER A 202 -3.87 -9.20 6.17
N PRO A 203 -4.39 -8.67 5.05
CA PRO A 203 -3.62 -7.80 4.16
C PRO A 203 -3.47 -6.38 4.72
N LEU A 204 -4.19 -6.03 5.79
CA LEU A 204 -4.18 -4.70 6.40
C LEU A 204 -2.96 -4.49 7.31
N PRO A 205 -2.62 -3.22 7.62
CA PRO A 205 -1.57 -2.90 8.60
C PRO A 205 -1.85 -3.45 10.00
N ASP A 206 -0.79 -3.74 10.75
CA ASP A 206 -0.87 -4.49 12.02
C ASP A 206 -1.45 -3.68 13.19
N TYR A 207 -1.08 -2.39 13.32
CA TYR A 207 -1.47 -1.54 14.46
C TYR A 207 -2.21 -0.27 14.00
N LYS A 208 -3.55 -0.27 14.10
CA LYS A 208 -4.42 0.91 13.83
C LYS A 208 -4.09 1.67 12.51
N GLY A 209 -3.62 0.97 11.48
CA GLY A 209 -3.22 1.57 10.20
C GLY A 209 -1.71 1.72 9.97
N ILE A 210 -0.88 1.32 10.94
CA ILE A 210 0.58 1.29 10.88
C ILE A 210 1.05 -0.16 10.72
N GLU A 211 1.87 -0.43 9.72
CA GLU A 211 2.50 -1.75 9.52
C GLU A 211 3.76 -1.87 10.39
N LEU A 212 3.98 -3.05 10.97
CA LEU A 212 5.13 -3.35 11.82
C LEU A 212 6.09 -4.30 11.09
N LYS A 213 7.34 -3.89 10.92
CA LYS A 213 8.38 -4.70 10.27
C LYS A 213 9.63 -4.77 11.13
N SER A 214 9.74 -5.86 11.89
CA SER A 214 10.90 -6.11 12.76
C SER A 214 12.03 -6.86 12.06
N PHE A 215 13.28 -6.46 12.29
CA PHE A 215 14.46 -7.12 11.75
C PHE A 215 15.67 -7.02 12.67
N ARG A 216 16.57 -8.00 12.55
CA ARG A 216 17.80 -8.12 13.35
C ARG A 216 18.90 -7.20 12.80
N SER A 217 19.51 -6.37 13.64
CA SER A 217 20.59 -5.41 13.31
C SER A 217 21.82 -6.11 12.70
N GLN A 218 22.15 -7.29 13.22
CA GLN A 218 23.28 -8.13 12.82
C GLN A 218 23.17 -8.70 11.39
N ARG A 219 22.02 -8.53 10.72
CA ARG A 219 21.84 -8.90 9.31
C ARG A 219 21.59 -7.66 8.42
N PRO A 220 22.51 -6.68 8.38
CA PRO A 220 22.26 -5.37 7.75
C PRO A 220 22.12 -5.43 6.21
N SER A 221 22.55 -6.53 5.58
CA SER A 221 22.49 -6.76 4.14
C SER A 221 21.17 -7.36 3.64
N ILE A 222 20.22 -7.68 4.54
CA ILE A 222 18.94 -8.27 4.16
C ILE A 222 18.03 -7.22 3.51
N ARG A 223 17.44 -7.60 2.36
CA ARG A 223 16.40 -6.82 1.68
C ARG A 223 15.16 -6.70 2.57
N LYS A 224 14.59 -5.50 2.68
CA LYS A 224 13.32 -5.26 3.40
C LYS A 224 12.18 -5.93 2.62
N ASN A 225 11.36 -6.73 3.30
CA ASN A 225 10.15 -7.31 2.69
C ASN A 225 9.06 -6.24 2.68
N LEU A 226 8.53 -5.93 1.49
CA LEU A 226 7.40 -5.04 1.32
C LEU A 226 6.12 -5.84 1.62
N PHE A 227 5.71 -6.69 0.68
CA PHE A 227 4.49 -7.47 0.78
C PHE A 227 4.61 -8.81 0.05
N CYS A 228 3.65 -9.70 0.32
CA CYS A 228 3.50 -10.96 -0.40
C CYS A 228 2.28 -10.89 -1.33
N LYS A 229 2.46 -11.26 -2.60
CA LYS A 229 1.37 -11.28 -3.58
C LYS A 229 1.62 -12.33 -4.66
N VAL A 230 0.74 -13.34 -4.73
CA VAL A 230 0.77 -14.33 -5.82
C VAL A 230 0.42 -13.68 -7.17
N PRO A 231 0.92 -14.24 -8.29
CA PRO A 231 0.49 -13.83 -9.63
C PRO A 231 -1.03 -13.82 -9.80
N ASP A 232 -1.49 -12.99 -10.71
CA ASP A 232 -2.85 -12.97 -11.20
C ASP A 232 -3.05 -14.18 -12.13
N TRP A 233 -3.45 -15.31 -11.54
CA TRP A 233 -3.55 -16.60 -12.22
C TRP A 233 -4.55 -16.61 -13.39
N ASP A 234 -5.56 -15.74 -13.34
CA ASP A 234 -6.57 -15.59 -14.40
C ASP A 234 -5.91 -15.22 -15.75
N ILE A 235 -4.91 -14.33 -15.73
CA ILE A 235 -4.18 -13.87 -16.91
C ILE A 235 -2.81 -14.52 -17.11
N SER A 236 -2.31 -15.26 -16.12
CA SER A 236 -1.02 -15.96 -16.20
C SER A 236 -1.05 -17.14 -17.18
N HIS A 237 0.09 -17.48 -17.80
CA HIS A 237 0.19 -18.70 -18.64
C HIS A 237 0.09 -19.97 -17.78
N LEU A 238 0.94 -20.07 -16.74
CA LEU A 238 0.82 -21.09 -15.70
C LEU A 238 -0.18 -20.62 -14.64
N LYS A 239 -1.07 -21.52 -14.21
CA LYS A 239 -2.24 -21.19 -13.40
C LYS A 239 -2.02 -21.37 -11.90
N SER A 240 -0.83 -21.80 -11.49
CA SER A 240 -0.50 -21.98 -10.09
C SER A 240 1.00 -22.03 -9.84
N GLY A 241 1.39 -21.81 -8.58
CA GLY A 241 2.74 -22.13 -8.13
C GLY A 241 3.10 -23.61 -8.36
N ALA A 242 2.12 -24.52 -8.29
CA ALA A 242 2.33 -25.95 -8.51
C ALA A 242 2.89 -26.22 -9.91
N GLU A 243 2.27 -25.64 -10.93
CA GLU A 243 2.73 -25.74 -12.32
C GLU A 243 4.12 -25.14 -12.52
N ILE A 244 4.44 -24.01 -11.85
CA ILE A 244 5.79 -23.43 -11.89
C ILE A 244 6.82 -24.42 -11.32
N VAL A 245 6.50 -25.09 -10.20
CA VAL A 245 7.41 -26.10 -9.62
C VAL A 245 7.49 -27.34 -10.50
N ASP A 246 6.41 -27.75 -11.15
CA ASP A 246 6.43 -28.91 -12.04
C ASP A 246 7.31 -28.66 -13.27
N LYS A 247 7.27 -27.45 -13.84
CA LYS A 247 8.08 -27.08 -15.00
C LYS A 247 9.53 -26.70 -14.64
N TYR A 248 9.72 -25.84 -13.63
CA TYR A 248 11.02 -25.21 -13.33
C TYR A 248 11.61 -25.62 -11.96
N GLY A 249 10.88 -26.40 -11.16
CA GLY A 249 11.33 -26.81 -9.83
C GLY A 249 12.41 -27.89 -9.87
N TYR A 250 13.23 -27.91 -8.82
CA TYR A 250 14.34 -28.82 -8.64
C TYR A 250 14.23 -29.56 -7.30
N LEU A 251 14.91 -30.72 -7.21
CA LEU A 251 14.93 -31.50 -5.98
C LEU A 251 15.89 -30.87 -4.96
N SER A 252 15.39 -30.63 -3.76
CA SER A 252 16.19 -30.21 -2.61
C SER A 252 15.69 -30.92 -1.36
N GLY A 253 16.56 -31.72 -0.73
CA GLY A 253 16.18 -32.52 0.45
C GLY A 253 15.05 -33.51 0.19
N GLY A 254 15.02 -34.13 -1.01
CA GLY A 254 14.02 -35.12 -1.42
C GLY A 254 12.67 -34.54 -1.87
N ILE A 255 12.52 -33.22 -1.94
CA ILE A 255 11.26 -32.55 -2.31
C ILE A 255 11.50 -31.67 -3.51
N LYS A 256 10.61 -31.75 -4.50
CA LYS A 256 10.61 -30.83 -5.64
C LYS A 256 10.08 -29.48 -5.19
N SER A 257 10.89 -28.45 -5.35
CA SER A 257 10.56 -27.08 -4.94
C SER A 257 11.18 -26.08 -5.90
N TYR A 258 10.72 -24.85 -5.85
CA TYR A 258 11.33 -23.74 -6.55
C TYR A 258 11.63 -22.64 -5.53
N ARG A 259 12.90 -22.28 -5.37
CA ARG A 259 13.33 -21.26 -4.40
C ARG A 259 14.37 -20.35 -5.03
N ASN A 260 13.91 -19.36 -5.79
CA ASN A 260 14.79 -18.41 -6.45
C ASN A 260 14.25 -16.97 -6.32
N THR A 261 15.17 -16.02 -6.44
CA THR A 261 14.86 -14.60 -6.62
C THR A 261 14.75 -14.29 -8.11
N LEU A 262 13.68 -13.61 -8.50
CA LEU A 262 13.49 -13.01 -9.82
C LEU A 262 13.84 -11.52 -9.79
N ARG A 263 14.35 -11.02 -10.90
CA ARG A 263 14.76 -9.62 -11.13
C ARG A 263 14.62 -9.28 -12.61
N CYS A 264 14.54 -7.98 -12.94
CA CYS A 264 14.41 -7.54 -14.33
C CYS A 264 15.74 -7.58 -15.10
N GLY A 265 16.87 -7.41 -14.42
CA GLY A 265 18.16 -7.20 -15.08
C GLY A 265 18.79 -8.45 -15.69
N ALA A 266 18.43 -9.64 -15.21
CA ALA A 266 18.95 -10.91 -15.75
C ALA A 266 18.10 -12.10 -15.27
N PRO A 267 17.96 -13.17 -16.09
CA PRO A 267 17.32 -14.40 -15.65
C PRO A 267 18.12 -15.06 -14.51
N ASN A 268 17.44 -15.90 -13.74
CA ASN A 268 18.06 -16.70 -12.69
C ASN A 268 18.57 -18.06 -13.23
N THR A 269 18.99 -18.95 -12.32
CA THR A 269 19.52 -20.29 -12.66
C THR A 269 18.50 -21.24 -13.28
N GLN A 270 17.21 -20.90 -13.26
CA GLN A 270 16.13 -21.62 -13.93
C GLN A 270 15.61 -20.85 -15.15
N ASN A 271 16.43 -19.93 -15.69
CA ASN A 271 16.13 -19.09 -16.84
C ASN A 271 14.93 -18.15 -16.67
N LEU A 272 14.46 -17.91 -15.44
CA LEU A 272 13.32 -17.03 -15.20
C LEU A 272 13.74 -15.60 -14.87
N ARG A 273 13.14 -14.62 -15.55
CA ARG A 273 13.35 -13.16 -15.37
C ARG A 273 12.02 -12.45 -15.12
N LEU A 274 12.08 -11.25 -14.54
CA LEU A 274 10.96 -10.32 -14.55
C LEU A 274 11.01 -9.42 -15.78
N ASN A 275 9.85 -9.06 -16.32
CA ASN A 275 9.73 -8.11 -17.41
C ASN A 275 8.67 -7.04 -17.06
N MET A 276 9.02 -5.77 -17.29
CA MET A 276 8.09 -4.64 -17.13
C MET A 276 7.42 -4.37 -18.47
N ASN A 277 6.16 -4.76 -18.60
CA ASN A 277 5.34 -4.47 -19.78
C ASN A 277 4.50 -3.20 -19.50
N TYR A 278 5.13 -2.04 -19.73
CA TYR A 278 4.48 -0.73 -19.52
C TYR A 278 3.22 -0.51 -20.40
N PRO A 279 3.19 -0.87 -21.71
CA PRO A 279 2.00 -0.71 -22.53
C PRO A 279 0.73 -1.35 -21.94
N ASP A 280 0.87 -2.55 -21.37
CA ASP A 280 -0.26 -3.28 -20.80
C ASP A 280 -0.40 -3.13 -19.26
N ASN A 281 0.51 -2.38 -18.64
CA ASN A 281 0.63 -2.20 -17.18
C ASN A 281 0.79 -3.53 -16.40
N LEU A 282 1.69 -4.39 -16.88
CA LEU A 282 1.94 -5.72 -16.32
C LEU A 282 3.38 -5.88 -15.84
N LEU A 283 3.55 -6.64 -14.76
CA LEU A 283 4.83 -7.25 -14.38
C LEU A 283 4.74 -8.74 -14.73
N GLU A 284 5.63 -9.21 -15.60
CA GLU A 284 5.60 -10.56 -16.15
C GLU A 284 6.78 -11.37 -15.63
N ILE A 285 6.58 -12.67 -15.45
CA ILE A 285 7.63 -13.67 -15.34
C ILE A 285 7.78 -14.30 -16.72
N GLU A 286 8.99 -14.26 -17.25
CA GLU A 286 9.35 -14.81 -18.55
C GLU A 286 10.45 -15.85 -18.38
N GLU A 287 10.44 -16.86 -19.25
CA GLU A 287 11.57 -17.75 -19.46
C GLU A 287 12.43 -17.21 -20.60
N ASP A 288 13.70 -16.97 -20.32
CA ASP A 288 14.66 -16.39 -21.26
C ASP A 288 15.81 -17.34 -21.57
N GLU A 289 16.12 -17.47 -22.86
CA GLU A 289 17.38 -18.05 -23.33
C GLU A 289 18.51 -17.03 -23.19
N ILE A 290 19.57 -17.41 -22.48
CA ILE A 290 20.80 -16.62 -22.38
C ILE A 290 21.63 -16.84 -23.65
N ARG A 291 21.89 -15.77 -24.39
CA ARG A 291 22.72 -15.75 -25.60
C ARG A 291 24.08 -15.12 -25.31
N GLU A 292 24.96 -15.10 -26.31
CA GLU A 292 26.25 -14.42 -26.21
C GLU A 292 26.09 -12.94 -25.84
N ASN A 293 27.05 -12.39 -25.09
CA ASN A 293 27.09 -11.00 -24.64
C ASN A 293 25.91 -10.55 -23.77
N ASP A 294 25.42 -11.42 -22.87
CA ASP A 294 24.32 -11.12 -21.93
C ASP A 294 23.02 -10.65 -22.61
N GLN A 295 22.80 -11.08 -23.85
CA GLN A 295 21.52 -10.88 -24.52
C GLN A 295 20.54 -11.97 -24.09
N PHE A 296 19.31 -11.56 -23.76
CA PHE A 296 18.25 -12.48 -23.38
C PHE A 296 17.19 -12.52 -24.46
N LYS A 297 16.75 -13.72 -24.83
CA LYS A 297 15.62 -13.90 -25.73
C LYS A 297 14.50 -14.61 -24.99
N LYS A 298 13.34 -13.97 -24.94
CA LYS A 298 12.10 -14.57 -24.46
C LYS A 298 11.75 -15.85 -25.22
N VAL A 299 11.58 -16.93 -24.47
CA VAL A 299 11.19 -18.27 -24.95
C VAL A 299 9.74 -18.57 -24.60
N ALA A 300 9.29 -18.19 -23.40
CA ALA A 300 7.92 -18.45 -22.95
C ALA A 300 7.42 -17.46 -21.90
N ASP A 301 6.10 -17.27 -21.88
CA ASP A 301 5.38 -16.63 -20.78
C ASP A 301 5.20 -17.60 -19.61
N VAL A 302 5.32 -17.11 -18.38
CA VAL A 302 5.17 -17.95 -17.18
C VAL A 302 4.00 -17.48 -16.31
N ALA A 303 4.09 -16.30 -15.72
CA ALA A 303 3.04 -15.77 -14.84
C ALA A 303 3.06 -14.23 -14.83
N VAL A 304 1.97 -13.61 -14.38
CA VAL A 304 1.77 -12.17 -14.56
C VAL A 304 1.14 -11.55 -13.30
N TRP A 305 1.51 -10.32 -13.00
CA TRP A 305 0.77 -9.42 -12.10
C TRP A 305 0.34 -8.18 -12.85
N ARG A 306 -0.86 -7.67 -12.53
CA ARG A 306 -1.24 -6.30 -12.88
C ARG A 306 -0.51 -5.33 -11.97
N LEU A 307 0.17 -4.33 -12.55
CA LEU A 307 0.92 -3.33 -11.76
C LEU A 307 0.00 -2.58 -10.80
N GLN A 308 -1.22 -2.25 -11.23
CA GLN A 308 -2.21 -1.59 -10.38
C GLN A 308 -2.52 -2.39 -9.09
N THR A 309 -2.57 -3.72 -9.17
CA THR A 309 -2.77 -4.58 -8.00
C THR A 309 -1.58 -4.48 -7.04
N LEU A 310 -0.36 -4.47 -7.57
CA LEU A 310 0.87 -4.33 -6.76
C LEU A 310 0.96 -2.95 -6.11
N HIS A 311 0.62 -1.90 -6.85
CA HIS A 311 0.55 -0.52 -6.34
C HIS A 311 -0.45 -0.40 -5.19
N HIS A 312 -1.62 -1.01 -5.33
CA HIS A 312 -2.62 -1.05 -4.27
C HIS A 312 -2.10 -1.78 -3.03
N CYS A 313 -1.49 -2.97 -3.19
CA CYS A 313 -0.87 -3.69 -2.07
C CYS A 313 0.18 -2.85 -1.34
N LEU A 314 1.04 -2.16 -2.10
CA LEU A 314 2.07 -1.27 -1.56
C LEU A 314 1.46 -0.13 -0.74
N LEU A 315 0.48 0.58 -1.31
CA LEU A 315 -0.16 1.73 -0.67
C LEU A 315 -0.99 1.34 0.55
N THR A 316 -1.73 0.23 0.48
CA THR A 316 -2.53 -0.24 1.62
C THR A 316 -1.66 -0.66 2.78
N LYS A 317 -0.60 -1.45 2.50
CA LYS A 317 0.24 -2.02 3.56
C LYS A 317 1.28 -1.04 4.09
N HIS A 318 1.78 -0.15 3.24
CA HIS A 318 2.86 0.78 3.60
C HIS A 318 2.43 2.24 3.55
N HIS A 319 1.14 2.54 3.67
CA HIS A 319 0.68 3.91 3.95
C HIS A 319 1.50 4.52 5.10
N GLU A 320 1.70 3.75 6.16
CA GLU A 320 2.58 4.07 7.28
C GLU A 320 3.24 2.79 7.80
N THR A 321 4.53 2.84 8.11
CA THR A 321 5.29 1.65 8.54
C THR A 321 6.34 2.01 9.57
N PHE A 322 6.40 1.22 10.65
CA PHE A 322 7.49 1.19 11.63
C PHE A 322 8.44 0.04 11.26
N TRP A 323 9.63 0.40 10.77
CA TRP A 323 10.72 -0.52 10.53
C TRP A 323 11.56 -0.64 11.81
N ILE A 324 11.31 -1.70 12.57
CA ILE A 324 11.84 -1.90 13.92
C ILE A 324 13.15 -2.70 13.84
N GLU A 325 14.28 -2.03 14.08
CA GLU A 325 15.58 -2.68 14.19
C GLU A 325 15.82 -3.11 15.64
N VAL A 326 16.22 -4.37 15.83
CA VAL A 326 16.53 -4.93 17.16
C VAL A 326 17.91 -5.56 17.19
N ASP A 327 18.57 -5.48 18.35
CA ASP A 327 19.77 -6.24 18.66
C ASP A 327 19.40 -7.60 19.24
N THR A 328 20.20 -8.63 18.96
CA THR A 328 19.92 -10.02 19.39
C THR A 328 21.08 -10.63 20.16
N ARG A 329 20.76 -11.44 21.17
CA ARG A 329 21.73 -12.27 21.90
C ARG A 329 21.11 -13.62 22.29
N MET A 330 21.96 -14.55 22.71
CA MET A 330 21.50 -15.77 23.38
C MET A 330 21.33 -15.51 24.88
N GLY A 331 20.16 -15.86 25.41
CA GLY A 331 19.89 -15.85 26.85
C GLY A 331 20.57 -17.02 27.57
N GLU A 332 20.57 -16.97 28.91
CA GLU A 332 21.23 -17.97 29.76
C GLU A 332 20.65 -19.38 29.61
N SER A 333 19.36 -19.49 29.32
CA SER A 333 18.65 -20.76 29.07
C SER A 333 18.67 -21.20 27.59
N GLY A 334 19.40 -20.49 26.72
CA GLY A 334 19.56 -20.86 25.31
C GLY A 334 18.44 -20.38 24.38
N GLN A 335 17.54 -19.50 24.84
CA GLN A 335 16.56 -18.80 24.00
C GLN A 335 17.16 -17.56 23.33
N GLU A 336 16.66 -17.18 22.15
CA GLU A 336 16.99 -15.88 21.54
C GLU A 336 16.31 -14.77 22.34
N GLN A 337 17.09 -13.75 22.73
CA GLN A 337 16.61 -12.51 23.30
C GLN A 337 16.83 -11.37 22.32
N PHE A 338 15.95 -10.37 22.33
CA PHE A 338 16.15 -9.13 21.59
C PHE A 338 15.95 -7.89 22.43
N MET A 339 16.55 -6.79 21.98
CA MET A 339 16.37 -5.45 22.54
C MET A 339 16.12 -4.49 21.39
N PHE A 340 15.15 -3.58 21.55
CA PHE A 340 14.91 -2.54 20.56
C PHE A 340 16.14 -1.63 20.42
N ASN A 341 16.51 -1.32 19.17
CA ASN A 341 17.66 -0.46 18.85
C ASN A 341 17.17 0.86 18.25
N LYS A 342 16.41 0.79 17.17
CA LYS A 342 15.81 1.98 16.54
C LYS A 342 14.56 1.63 15.75
N ILE A 343 13.75 2.65 15.52
CA ILE A 343 12.61 2.59 14.61
C ILE A 343 12.84 3.61 13.51
N GLU A 344 12.85 3.15 12.27
CA GLU A 344 12.71 4.00 11.10
C GLU A 344 11.23 4.03 10.73
N HIS A 345 10.62 5.20 10.82
CA HIS A 345 9.21 5.44 10.56
C HIS A 345 9.07 6.09 9.19
N THR A 346 8.37 5.41 8.29
CA THR A 346 8.17 5.85 6.91
C THR A 346 6.69 5.96 6.60
N ARG A 347 6.35 6.87 5.69
CA ARG A 347 4.99 7.07 5.21
C ARG A 347 4.97 7.14 3.69
N ASN A 348 3.83 6.76 3.12
CA ASN A 348 3.43 7.05 1.74
C ASN A 348 4.48 6.76 0.66
N PRO A 349 4.64 5.49 0.27
CA PRO A 349 5.60 5.12 -0.76
C PRO A 349 5.30 5.81 -2.10
N ILE A 350 6.36 6.21 -2.80
CA ILE A 350 6.25 6.75 -4.16
C ILE A 350 5.97 5.59 -5.13
N VAL A 351 4.71 5.44 -5.54
CA VAL A 351 4.26 4.38 -6.45
C VAL A 351 5.06 4.33 -7.76
N PHE A 352 5.32 5.48 -8.39
CA PHE A 352 6.11 5.51 -9.63
C PHE A 352 7.54 5.00 -9.44
N GLN A 353 8.12 5.21 -8.26
CA GLN A 353 9.44 4.72 -7.94
C GLN A 353 9.45 3.20 -7.76
N PHE A 354 8.33 2.58 -7.37
CA PHE A 354 8.21 1.13 -7.26
C PHE A 354 8.51 0.44 -8.61
N ASP A 355 7.93 0.93 -9.70
CA ASP A 355 8.11 0.37 -11.05
C ASP A 355 9.57 0.52 -11.53
N ILE A 356 10.15 1.72 -11.36
CA ILE A 356 11.55 1.98 -11.69
C ILE A 356 12.48 1.06 -10.90
N LEU A 357 12.21 0.87 -9.60
CA LEU A 357 13.06 0.04 -8.75
C LEU A 357 12.95 -1.45 -9.10
N LEU A 358 11.79 -1.92 -9.57
CA LEU A 358 11.65 -3.26 -10.14
C LEU A 358 12.52 -3.41 -11.40
N GLU A 359 12.38 -2.49 -12.35
CA GLU A 359 13.15 -2.47 -13.60
C GLU A 359 14.67 -2.46 -13.33
N GLN A 360 15.11 -1.65 -12.38
CA GLN A 360 16.51 -1.55 -11.94
C GLN A 360 16.97 -2.71 -11.04
N SER A 361 16.13 -3.72 -10.80
CA SER A 361 16.44 -4.87 -9.93
C SER A 361 16.84 -4.48 -8.49
N MET A 362 16.34 -3.32 -8.03
CA MET A 362 16.44 -2.86 -6.66
C MET A 362 15.29 -3.39 -5.81
N ILE A 363 14.12 -3.56 -6.43
CA ILE A 363 13.05 -4.45 -5.96
C ILE A 363 13.16 -5.76 -6.73
N THR A 364 12.93 -6.86 -6.03
CA THR A 364 13.06 -8.21 -6.54
C THR A 364 11.98 -9.09 -5.95
N VAL A 365 11.66 -10.20 -6.60
CA VAL A 365 10.57 -11.09 -6.17
C VAL A 365 11.16 -12.43 -5.78
N ASP A 366 11.06 -12.80 -4.50
CA ASP A 366 11.43 -14.12 -4.01
C ASP A 366 10.25 -15.08 -4.22
N LEU A 367 10.41 -16.07 -5.12
CA LEU A 367 9.46 -17.17 -5.30
C LEU A 367 9.93 -18.37 -4.48
N LEU A 368 9.27 -18.58 -3.34
CA LEU A 368 9.50 -19.70 -2.44
C LEU A 368 8.30 -20.66 -2.54
N LEU A 369 8.35 -21.57 -3.51
CA LEU A 369 7.25 -22.48 -3.83
C LEU A 369 7.62 -23.90 -3.40
N GLY A 370 6.88 -24.45 -2.45
CA GLY A 370 7.18 -25.72 -1.80
C GLY A 370 6.05 -26.73 -1.96
N ARG A 371 6.36 -27.97 -2.31
CA ARG A 371 5.37 -29.05 -2.34
C ARG A 371 5.26 -29.76 -0.98
N PRO A 372 4.14 -30.44 -0.70
CA PRO A 372 3.86 -30.98 0.62
C PRO A 372 5.02 -31.84 1.14
N LYS A 373 5.39 -31.57 2.40
CA LYS A 373 6.26 -32.47 3.16
C LYS A 373 5.39 -33.59 3.72
N VAL A 374 5.96 -34.77 3.94
CA VAL A 374 5.42 -35.68 4.95
C VAL A 374 6.18 -35.36 6.23
N ASP A 375 5.46 -35.11 7.31
CA ASP A 375 6.07 -34.96 8.62
C ASP A 375 6.80 -36.26 8.99
N SER A 376 8.11 -36.19 9.22
CA SER A 376 8.95 -37.37 9.42
C SER A 376 8.67 -38.13 10.72
N ILE A 377 7.93 -37.53 11.65
CA ILE A 377 7.60 -38.10 12.96
C ILE A 377 6.17 -38.67 12.95
N THR A 378 5.23 -37.94 12.35
CA THR A 378 3.79 -38.24 12.40
C THR A 378 3.25 -38.88 11.13
N GLY A 379 4.03 -38.89 10.03
CA GLY A 379 3.61 -39.41 8.72
C GLY A 379 2.51 -38.59 8.04
N LYS A 380 2.09 -37.45 8.62
CA LYS A 380 1.02 -36.63 8.08
C LYS A 380 1.54 -35.67 7.00
N PRO A 381 0.73 -35.34 5.98
CA PRO A 381 1.06 -34.27 5.04
C PRO A 381 1.20 -32.93 5.78
N LYS A 382 2.39 -32.34 5.72
CA LYS A 382 2.67 -30.97 6.11
C LYS A 382 2.47 -30.09 4.88
N LYS A 383 1.60 -29.08 4.98
CA LYS A 383 1.38 -28.11 3.90
C LYS A 383 2.74 -27.55 3.44
N GLY A 384 3.02 -27.66 2.14
CA GLY A 384 4.05 -26.84 1.51
C GLY A 384 3.57 -25.40 1.53
N GLY A 385 4.40 -24.48 2.04
CA GLY A 385 4.10 -23.05 2.02
C GLY A 385 4.61 -22.46 0.72
N ASP A 386 3.70 -21.85 -0.06
CA ASP A 386 4.07 -21.00 -1.19
C ASP A 386 4.11 -19.55 -0.68
N ALA A 387 5.24 -18.88 -0.90
CA ALA A 387 5.40 -17.45 -0.61
C ALA A 387 6.00 -16.75 -1.82
N VAL A 388 5.35 -15.68 -2.25
CA VAL A 388 5.85 -14.79 -3.32
C VAL A 388 6.02 -13.40 -2.72
N SER A 389 7.26 -13.03 -2.43
CA SER A 389 7.58 -11.84 -1.62
C SER A 389 8.33 -10.79 -2.44
N PHE A 390 7.79 -9.58 -2.46
CA PHE A 390 8.43 -8.40 -3.04
C PHE A 390 9.38 -7.80 -2.01
N LYS A 391 10.67 -7.71 -2.35
CA LYS A 391 11.70 -7.23 -1.43
C LYS A 391 12.56 -6.14 -2.06
N ILE A 392 12.80 -5.09 -1.30
CA ILE A 392 13.62 -3.94 -1.69
C ILE A 392 15.01 -4.00 -1.03
N LYS A 393 16.06 -3.66 -1.79
CA LYS A 393 17.40 -3.49 -1.23
C LYS A 393 17.43 -2.33 -0.23
N LYS A 394 18.16 -2.48 0.87
CA LYS A 394 18.22 -1.49 1.96
C LYS A 394 18.64 -0.09 1.47
N ASN A 395 19.64 -0.01 0.59
CA ASN A 395 20.13 1.25 0.03
C ASN A 395 19.17 1.93 -0.96
N ALA A 396 18.13 1.22 -1.42
CA ALA A 396 17.11 1.76 -2.30
C ALA A 396 15.81 2.13 -1.54
N ALA A 397 15.69 1.76 -0.26
CA ALA A 397 14.47 1.99 0.51
C ALA A 397 14.12 3.48 0.59
N GLY A 398 15.10 4.36 0.79
CA GLY A 398 14.89 5.81 0.82
C GLY A 398 14.46 6.42 -0.52
N LEU A 399 14.59 5.70 -1.64
CA LEU A 399 14.01 6.14 -2.91
C LEU A 399 12.50 5.89 -2.94
N LEU A 400 12.07 4.76 -2.36
CA LEU A 400 10.65 4.40 -2.29
C LEU A 400 9.92 5.18 -1.17
N PHE A 401 10.61 5.40 -0.06
CA PHE A 401 10.13 6.10 1.14
C PHE A 401 11.04 7.30 1.42
N PRO A 402 10.84 8.45 0.73
CA PRO A 402 11.75 9.58 0.81
C PRO A 402 11.76 10.27 2.18
N ASP A 403 10.61 10.34 2.84
CA ASP A 403 10.45 10.98 4.13
C ASP A 403 10.46 9.91 5.23
N SER A 404 11.53 9.90 6.02
CA SER A 404 11.69 8.97 7.14
C SER A 404 12.11 9.70 8.41
N VAL A 405 11.45 9.39 9.52
CA VAL A 405 11.85 9.81 10.87
C VAL A 405 12.52 8.62 11.56
N THR A 406 13.59 8.85 12.31
CA THR A 406 14.27 7.79 13.07
C THR A 406 14.19 8.06 14.56
N TYR A 407 13.64 7.11 15.31
CA TYR A 407 13.61 7.08 16.76
C TYR A 407 14.65 6.09 17.28
N LYS A 408 15.39 6.46 18.33
CA LYS A 408 16.39 5.61 18.96
C LYS A 408 15.91 5.15 20.32
N PHE A 409 16.18 3.90 20.63
CA PHE A 409 15.98 3.29 21.94
C PHE A 409 17.26 3.39 22.77
#